data_AF-A0A2D8PS96-F1
#
_entry.id   AF-A0A2D8PS96-F1
#
_cell.length_a   1.000
_cell.length_b   1.000
_cell.length_c   1.000
_cell.angle_alpha   90.00
_cell.angle_beta   90.00
_cell.angle_gamma   90.00
#
_symmetry.space_group_name_H-M   'P 1'
#
loop_
_entity.id
_entity.type
_entity.pdbx_description
1 polymer ?
#
loop_
_entity_poly.entity_id
_entity_poly.type
_entity_poly.pdbx_seq_one_letter_code
_entity_poly.pdbx_strand_id
1 'polypeptide(L)'
;MSASYIVRYHGTAPDPTAFVDHYRNSHAPILQRFPGIGSLVLHKGADFTDPFPVNPGGNLLIAEMTFDDLPSLNAALASSARADARDDFREFPAFDGEVTHQAFVSERLF
;
A
#
# COMPACT_ATOMS: atom_id res chain seq x y z
N MET A 1 7.34 -19.06 5.97
CA MET A 1 6.15 -18.24 5.63
C MET A 1 6.66 -16.87 5.27
N SER A 2 6.22 -16.30 4.15
CA SER A 2 6.59 -14.93 3.77
C SER A 2 5.87 -13.93 4.67
N ALA A 3 6.24 -12.66 4.58
CA ALA A 3 5.51 -11.58 5.22
C ALA A 3 5.03 -10.56 4.18
N SER A 4 3.87 -9.98 4.44
CA SER A 4 3.31 -8.90 3.63
C SER A 4 2.98 -7.70 4.50
N TYR A 5 3.19 -6.51 3.96
CA TYR A 5 2.77 -5.25 4.56
C TYR A 5 1.83 -4.54 3.60
N ILE A 6 0.57 -4.42 4.01
CA ILE A 6 -0.51 -3.87 3.20
C ILE A 6 -0.89 -2.51 3.77
N VAL A 7 -0.81 -1.49 2.94
CA VAL A 7 -1.30 -0.15 3.24
C VAL A 7 -2.57 0.07 2.44
N ARG A 8 -3.69 0.34 3.13
CA ARG A 8 -5.01 0.50 2.52
C ARG A 8 -5.51 1.92 2.71
N TYR A 9 -5.86 2.57 1.62
CA TYR A 9 -6.51 3.88 1.57
C TYR A 9 -8.00 3.67 1.26
N HIS A 10 -8.81 3.54 2.31
CA HIS A 10 -10.24 3.33 2.23
C HIS A 10 -10.98 4.67 2.33
N GLY A 11 -11.52 5.16 1.22
CA GLY A 11 -12.12 6.49 1.15
C GLY A 11 -11.95 7.14 -0.22
N THR A 12 -11.97 8.46 -0.25
CA THR A 12 -11.97 9.25 -1.49
C THR A 12 -10.92 10.35 -1.45
N ALA A 13 -10.50 10.82 -2.62
CA ALA A 13 -9.72 12.03 -2.79
C ALA A 13 -10.48 12.98 -3.73
N PRO A 14 -10.40 14.30 -3.56
CA PRO A 14 -10.99 15.25 -4.51
C PRO A 14 -10.43 15.09 -5.93
N ASP A 15 -9.14 14.74 -6.03
CA ASP A 15 -8.48 14.33 -7.28
C ASP A 15 -7.83 12.94 -7.08
N PRO A 16 -8.59 11.86 -7.36
CA PRO A 16 -8.10 10.49 -7.24
C PRO A 16 -6.88 10.20 -8.12
N THR A 17 -6.84 10.80 -9.31
CA THR A 17 -5.74 10.60 -10.26
C THR A 17 -4.46 11.22 -9.73
N ALA A 18 -4.50 12.48 -9.28
CA ALA A 18 -3.33 13.13 -8.69
C ALA A 18 -2.82 12.38 -7.45
N PHE A 19 -3.72 11.87 -6.60
CA PHE A 19 -3.33 11.09 -5.42
C PHE A 19 -2.57 9.81 -5.82
N VAL A 20 -3.11 9.05 -6.77
CA VAL A 20 -2.49 7.81 -7.27
C VAL A 20 -1.19 8.10 -8.01
N ASP A 21 -1.12 9.20 -8.77
CA ASP A 21 0.08 9.59 -9.49
C ASP A 21 1.20 10.04 -8.54
N HIS A 22 0.90 10.78 -7.47
CA HIS A 22 1.87 11.08 -6.42
C HIS A 22 2.37 9.80 -5.76
N TYR A 23 1.45 8.88 -5.43
CA TYR A 23 1.85 7.58 -4.87
C TYR A 23 2.81 6.83 -5.80
N ARG A 24 2.49 6.76 -7.10
CA ARG A 24 3.31 6.04 -8.08
C ARG A 24 4.66 6.70 -8.32
N ASN A 25 4.69 8.02 -8.50
CA ASN A 25 5.85 8.71 -9.05
C ASN A 25 6.78 9.26 -7.97
N SER A 26 6.27 9.49 -6.75
CA SER A 26 7.03 10.04 -5.61
C SER A 26 7.19 9.01 -4.50
N HIS A 27 6.07 8.43 -4.04
CA HIS A 27 6.08 7.57 -2.85
C HIS A 27 6.65 6.17 -3.12
N ALA A 28 6.24 5.52 -4.22
CA ALA A 28 6.67 4.17 -4.56
C ALA A 28 8.20 4.04 -4.75
N PRO A 29 8.91 4.99 -5.39
CA PRO A 29 10.38 5.00 -5.40
C PRO A 29 11.02 5.00 -4.01
N ILE A 30 10.39 5.64 -3.02
CA ILE A 30 10.87 5.60 -1.63
C ILE A 30 10.68 4.19 -1.04
N LEU A 31 9.50 3.60 -1.23
CA LEU A 31 9.18 2.24 -0.74
C LEU A 31 10.09 1.17 -1.37
N GLN A 32 10.45 1.32 -2.65
CA GLN A 32 11.38 0.42 -3.34
C GLN A 32 12.77 0.36 -2.69
N ARG A 33 13.14 1.36 -1.87
CA ARG A 33 14.40 1.37 -1.10
C ARG A 33 14.31 0.61 0.23
N PHE A 34 13.16 0.03 0.56
CA PHE A 34 13.02 -0.77 1.78
C PHE A 34 13.95 -1.99 1.70
N PRO A 35 14.79 -2.23 2.71
CA PRO A 35 15.69 -3.37 2.70
C PRO A 35 14.90 -4.68 2.67
N GLY A 36 15.27 -5.58 1.75
CA GLY A 36 14.65 -6.90 1.63
C GLY A 36 13.25 -6.91 1.01
N ILE A 37 12.78 -5.81 0.42
CA ILE A 37 11.50 -5.79 -0.30
C ILE A 37 11.58 -6.71 -1.53
N GLY A 38 10.68 -7.69 -1.60
CA GLY A 38 10.58 -8.63 -2.71
C GLY A 38 9.66 -8.13 -3.83
N SER A 39 8.57 -7.46 -3.48
CA SER A 39 7.65 -6.84 -4.44
C SER A 39 6.95 -5.61 -3.87
N LEU A 40 6.50 -4.73 -4.75
CA LEU A 40 5.59 -3.63 -4.48
C LEU A 40 4.51 -3.61 -5.56
N VAL A 41 3.25 -3.84 -5.17
CA VAL A 41 2.10 -3.88 -6.07
C VAL A 41 1.08 -2.83 -5.65
N LEU A 42 0.59 -2.05 -6.62
CA LEU A 42 -0.46 -1.06 -6.40
C LEU A 42 -1.78 -1.54 -7.01
N HIS A 43 -2.79 -1.73 -6.17
CA HIS A 43 -4.16 -2.01 -6.58
C HIS A 43 -4.97 -0.73 -6.51
N LYS A 44 -5.57 -0.33 -7.63
CA LYS A 44 -6.43 0.85 -7.71
C LYS A 44 -7.88 0.38 -7.65
N GLY A 45 -8.75 1.16 -7.00
CA GLY A 45 -10.18 0.95 -7.10
C GLY A 45 -10.61 0.90 -8.57
N ALA A 46 -11.44 -0.07 -8.91
CA ALA A 46 -11.97 -0.26 -10.25
C ALA A 46 -13.45 -0.63 -10.17
N ASP A 47 -14.24 -0.12 -11.10
CA ASP A 47 -15.62 -0.54 -11.25
C ASP A 47 -15.68 -2.00 -11.71
N PHE A 48 -16.63 -2.75 -11.17
CA PHE A 48 -16.92 -4.11 -11.60
C PHE A 48 -18.43 -4.37 -11.55
N THR A 49 -18.85 -5.40 -12.26
CA THR A 49 -20.25 -5.86 -12.21
C THR A 49 -20.27 -7.28 -11.66
N ASP A 50 -20.99 -7.46 -10.56
CA ASP A 50 -21.26 -8.76 -9.95
C ASP A 50 -22.77 -9.04 -10.07
N PRO A 51 -23.19 -10.23 -10.54
CA PRO A 51 -24.61 -10.57 -10.64
C PRO A 51 -25.31 -10.71 -9.27
N PHE A 52 -24.56 -10.74 -8.16
CA PHE A 52 -25.07 -10.82 -6.80
C PHE A 52 -24.94 -9.47 -6.06
N PRO A 53 -25.77 -9.23 -5.02
CA PRO A 53 -25.68 -8.02 -4.21
C PRO A 53 -24.47 -8.09 -3.26
N VAL A 54 -23.30 -7.77 -3.77
CA VAL A 54 -22.05 -7.69 -2.99
C VAL A 54 -21.70 -6.24 -2.66
N ASN A 55 -20.94 -6.03 -1.59
CA ASN A 55 -20.38 -4.72 -1.28
C ASN A 55 -19.13 -4.49 -2.14
N PRO A 56 -19.09 -3.46 -3.00
CA PRO A 56 -17.93 -3.18 -3.85
C PRO A 56 -16.69 -2.71 -3.08
N GLY A 57 -16.82 -2.47 -1.77
CA GLY A 57 -15.78 -1.84 -0.97
C GLY A 57 -15.66 -0.34 -1.28
N GLY A 58 -14.52 0.25 -0.93
CA GLY A 58 -14.29 1.68 -1.06
C GLY A 58 -12.83 2.06 -1.01
N ASN A 59 -11.94 1.16 -1.46
CA ASN A 59 -10.50 1.44 -1.46
C ASN A 59 -10.13 2.22 -2.71
N LEU A 60 -9.61 3.43 -2.53
CA LEU A 60 -8.98 4.20 -3.61
C LEU A 60 -7.70 3.50 -4.08
N LEU A 61 -6.88 3.07 -3.12
CA LEU A 61 -5.57 2.47 -3.35
C LEU A 61 -5.26 1.42 -2.27
N ILE A 62 -4.66 0.32 -2.68
CA ILE A 62 -3.97 -0.63 -1.81
C ILE A 62 -2.54 -0.78 -2.32
N ALA A 63 -1.56 -0.61 -1.43
CA ALA A 63 -0.18 -0.95 -1.70
C ALA A 63 0.19 -2.22 -0.93
N GLU A 64 0.63 -3.24 -1.65
CA GLU A 64 1.11 -4.49 -1.10
C GLU A 64 2.63 -4.56 -1.27
N MET A 65 3.34 -4.76 -0.16
CA MET A 65 4.77 -5.03 -0.14
C MET A 65 5.02 -6.42 0.41
N THR A 66 5.87 -7.21 -0.24
CA THR A 66 6.21 -8.56 0.23
C THR A 66 7.66 -8.67 0.65
N PHE A 67 7.93 -9.60 1.58
CA PHE A 67 9.22 -9.89 2.17
C PHE A 67 9.36 -11.41 2.38
N ASP A 68 10.60 -11.91 2.37
CA ASP A 68 10.88 -13.34 2.55
C ASP A 68 10.40 -13.87 3.91
N ASP A 69 10.44 -13.01 4.95
CA ASP A 69 9.99 -13.34 6.31
C ASP A 69 9.65 -12.08 7.14
N LEU A 70 9.07 -12.31 8.33
CA LEU A 70 8.69 -11.24 9.26
C LEU A 70 9.90 -10.44 9.81
N PRO A 71 11.06 -11.03 10.12
CA PRO A 71 12.26 -10.27 10.46
C PRO A 71 12.69 -9.27 9.37
N SER A 72 12.63 -9.66 8.10
CA SER A 72 12.95 -8.79 6.96
C SER A 72 11.97 -7.62 6.86
N LEU A 73 10.67 -7.88 7.01
CA LEU A 73 9.67 -6.81 7.12
C LEU A 73 9.98 -5.86 8.28
N ASN A 74 10.29 -6.37 9.48
CA ASN A 74 10.59 -5.52 10.63
C ASN A 74 11.84 -4.66 10.41
N ALA A 75 12.87 -5.21 9.77
CA ALA A 75 14.06 -4.43 9.39
C ALA A 75 13.71 -3.32 8.39
N ALA A 76 12.84 -3.59 7.41
CA ALA A 76 12.33 -2.58 6.49
C ALA A 76 11.56 -1.47 7.20
N LEU A 77 10.68 -1.82 8.14
CA LEU A 77 9.91 -0.86 8.93
C LEU A 77 10.77 -0.03 9.91
N ALA A 78 11.98 -0.46 10.22
CA ALA A 78 12.94 0.30 11.02
C ALA A 78 13.93 1.15 10.19
N SER A 79 13.85 1.07 8.85
CA SER A 79 14.84 1.69 7.96
C SER A 79 14.67 3.21 7.80
N SER A 80 15.72 3.90 7.34
CA SER A 80 15.63 5.31 6.95
C SER A 80 14.64 5.53 5.81
N ALA A 81 14.54 4.61 4.85
CA ALA A 81 13.55 4.68 3.77
C ALA A 81 12.11 4.71 4.31
N ARG A 82 11.84 4.01 5.42
CA ARG A 82 10.53 4.06 6.09
C ARG A 82 10.26 5.41 6.73
N ALA A 83 11.28 6.09 7.26
CA ALA A 83 11.18 7.45 7.76
C ALA A 83 10.90 8.43 6.62
N ASP A 84 11.65 8.35 5.51
CA ASP A 84 11.41 9.15 4.30
C ASP A 84 9.97 8.97 3.79
N ALA A 85 9.44 7.74 3.80
CA ALA A 85 8.05 7.47 3.41
C ALA A 85 7.03 8.14 4.33
N ARG A 86 7.30 8.27 5.64
CA ARG A 86 6.42 9.04 6.54
C ARG A 86 6.50 10.53 6.24
N ASP A 87 7.66 11.02 5.83
CA ASP A 87 7.82 12.44 5.55
C ASP A 87 7.12 12.84 4.26
N ASP A 88 7.28 12.04 3.20
CA ASP A 88 6.57 12.21 1.92
C ASP A 88 5.04 12.16 2.06
N PHE A 89 4.51 11.48 3.09
CA PHE A 89 3.06 11.46 3.34
C PHE A 89 2.46 12.88 3.50
N ARG A 90 3.25 13.87 3.92
CA ARG A 90 2.78 15.27 4.05
C ARG A 90 2.59 15.97 2.71
N GLU A 91 3.20 15.46 1.65
CA GLU A 91 3.14 16.01 0.29
C GLU A 91 1.99 15.38 -0.53
N PHE A 92 1.27 14.41 0.03
CA PHE A 92 0.14 13.79 -0.66
C PHE A 92 -1.00 14.78 -0.87
N PRO A 93 -1.72 14.67 -2.01
CA PRO A 93 -3.01 15.32 -2.17
C PRO A 93 -3.99 14.95 -1.07
N ALA A 94 -4.97 15.83 -0.82
CA ALA A 94 -5.98 15.62 0.20
C ALA A 94 -6.71 14.28 0.01
N PHE A 95 -6.93 13.57 1.12
CA PHE A 95 -7.64 12.30 1.16
C PHE A 95 -8.59 12.30 2.36
N ASP A 96 -9.82 11.85 2.14
CA ASP A 96 -10.85 11.69 3.15
C ASP A 96 -11.18 10.20 3.30
N GLY A 97 -10.86 9.64 4.48
CA GLY A 97 -11.04 8.22 4.76
C GLY A 97 -10.05 7.66 5.76
N GLU A 98 -9.95 6.33 5.78
CA GLU A 98 -9.07 5.58 6.68
C GLU A 98 -7.82 5.11 5.93
N VAL A 99 -6.65 5.30 6.55
CA VAL A 99 -5.38 4.72 6.09
C VAL A 99 -4.88 3.70 7.10
N THR A 100 -4.96 2.41 6.78
CA THR A 100 -4.45 1.34 7.64
C THR A 100 -3.11 0.82 7.15
N HIS A 101 -2.27 0.39 8.09
CA HIS A 101 -1.00 -0.25 7.83
C HIS A 101 -1.00 -1.61 8.53
N GLN A 102 -0.95 -2.70 7.78
CA GLN A 102 -1.23 -4.03 8.30
C GLN A 102 -0.11 -4.99 7.92
N ALA A 103 0.47 -5.67 8.90
CA ALA A 103 1.45 -6.73 8.68
C ALA A 103 0.78 -8.10 8.73
N PHE A 104 1.15 -8.99 7.81
CA PHE A 104 0.65 -10.34 7.71
C PHE A 104 1.82 -11.33 7.56
N VAL A 105 1.63 -12.54 8.05
CA VAL A 105 2.42 -13.70 7.66
C VAL A 105 1.62 -14.46 6.63
N SER A 106 2.25 -14.77 5.50
CA SER A 106 1.58 -15.32 4.33
C SER A 106 2.02 -16.75 4.05
N GLU A 107 1.05 -17.57 3.68
CA GLU A 107 1.21 -18.94 3.21
C GLU A 107 0.64 -19.03 1.79
N ARG A 108 1.44 -19.55 0.86
CA ARG A 108 0.99 -19.83 -0.51
C ARG A 108 0.72 -21.32 -0.65
N LEU A 109 -0.51 -21.65 -1.05
CA LEU A 109 -0.98 -23.04 -1.16
C LEU A 109 -0.80 -23.65 -2.56
N PHE A 110 -0.60 -22.84 -3.62
CA PHE A 110 -0.35 -23.27 -4.99
C PHE A 110 0.49 -22.24 -5.75
#